data_AF-A0A1Z8MQ99-F1
#
_entry.id   AF-A0A1Z8MQ99-F1
#
_cell.length_a   1.000
_cell.length_b   1.000
_cell.length_c   1.000
_cell.angle_alpha   90.00
_cell.angle_beta   90.00
_cell.angle_gamma   90.00
#
_symmetry.space_group_name_H-M   'P 1'
#
loop_
_entity.id
_entity.type
_entity.pdbx_description
1 polymer ?
#
loop_
_entity_poly.entity_id
_entity_poly.type
_entity_poly.pdbx_seq_one_letter_code
_entity_poly.pdbx_strand_id
1 'polypeptide(L)'
;MPTGSTLVLSDEAIKYLQNMLEAYFAVGRRLAEDKYDTITSQSRILLSALDQLKSVVNQEDLDMIQILERIHQYGQQLASSSSIQYARKHYGFLSHSLLDWLHKLALPVKIYGFVCGMAPHVPQKGVWLQSAAEVRNPYFGSTMLKCYSQTFKLETSSLMTQGGSNDQ
;
A
#
# COMPACT_ATOMS: atom_id res chain seq x y z
N MET A 1 1.40 14.84 -21.05
CA MET A 1 1.91 13.54 -20.55
C MET A 1 2.88 13.88 -19.42
N PRO A 2 2.66 13.52 -18.15
CA PRO A 2 3.76 13.63 -17.20
C PRO A 2 4.72 12.47 -17.49
N THR A 3 5.85 12.80 -18.07
CA THR A 3 7.08 12.01 -18.14
C THR A 3 7.60 11.81 -16.72
N GLY A 4 6.94 10.95 -15.94
CA GLY A 4 7.43 10.54 -14.63
C GLY A 4 8.41 9.40 -14.80
N SER A 5 9.70 9.69 -14.71
CA SER A 5 10.75 8.67 -14.65
C SER A 5 10.44 7.70 -13.49
N THR A 6 10.33 6.40 -13.77
CA THR A 6 10.19 5.39 -12.73
C THR A 6 11.37 5.46 -11.76
N LEU A 7 11.10 5.59 -10.46
CA LEU A 7 12.15 5.65 -9.45
C LEU A 7 12.76 4.25 -9.25
N VAL A 8 14.06 4.15 -9.50
CA VAL A 8 14.87 2.96 -9.19
C VAL A 8 15.45 3.14 -7.78
N LEU A 9 15.20 2.18 -6.91
CA LEU A 9 15.66 2.21 -5.52
C LEU A 9 16.98 1.45 -5.38
N SER A 10 17.84 1.90 -4.45
CA SER A 10 19.03 1.14 -4.03
C SER A 10 18.62 -0.13 -3.27
N ASP A 11 19.53 -1.10 -3.15
CA ASP A 11 19.27 -2.33 -2.39
C ASP A 11 18.87 -2.05 -0.94
N GLU A 12 19.49 -1.04 -0.32
CA GLU A 12 19.15 -0.61 1.03
C GLU A 12 17.74 -0.02 1.10
N ALA A 13 17.37 0.85 0.15
CA ALA A 13 16.01 1.39 0.07
C ALA A 13 14.97 0.29 -0.21
N ILE A 14 15.30 -0.71 -1.04
CA ILE A 14 14.45 -1.88 -1.30
C ILE A 14 14.19 -2.66 0.00
N LYS A 15 15.22 -2.87 0.82
CA LYS A 15 15.07 -3.55 2.13
C LYS A 15 14.12 -2.80 3.05
N TYR A 16 14.25 -1.48 3.16
CA TYR A 16 13.33 -0.68 4.01
C TYR A 16 11.90 -0.68 3.46
N LEU A 17 11.73 -0.58 2.13
CA LEU A 17 10.43 -0.74 1.48
C LEU A 17 9.79 -2.10 1.79
N GLN A 18 10.56 -3.20 1.72
CA GLN A 18 10.07 -4.54 2.04
C GLN A 18 9.60 -4.64 3.49
N ASN A 19 10.41 -4.17 4.44
CA ASN A 19 10.03 -4.15 5.87
C ASN A 19 8.73 -3.35 6.09
N MET A 20 8.61 -2.19 5.42
CA MET A 20 7.42 -1.35 5.51
C MET A 20 6.18 -2.07 4.96
N LEU A 21 6.29 -2.74 3.81
CA LEU A 21 5.21 -3.50 3.19
C LEU A 21 4.82 -4.73 4.02
N GLU A 22 5.77 -5.44 4.60
CA GLU A 22 5.51 -6.59 5.48
C GLU A 22 4.69 -6.18 6.71
N ALA A 23 5.04 -5.06 7.34
CA ALA A 23 4.30 -4.49 8.46
C ALA A 23 2.88 -4.05 8.04
N TYR A 24 2.74 -3.40 6.89
CA TYR A 24 1.44 -3.06 6.31
C TYR A 24 0.57 -4.32 6.08
N PHE A 25 1.13 -5.36 5.46
CA PHE A 25 0.41 -6.62 5.22
C PHE A 25 0.04 -7.32 6.53
N ALA A 26 0.88 -7.23 7.57
CA ALA A 26 0.56 -7.76 8.89
C ALA A 26 -0.68 -7.08 9.48
N VAL A 27 -0.78 -5.75 9.38
CA VAL A 27 -1.99 -5.01 9.79
C VAL A 27 -3.21 -5.49 9.01
N GLY A 28 -3.11 -5.59 7.68
CA GLY A 28 -4.20 -6.08 6.82
C GLY A 28 -4.70 -7.48 7.21
N ARG A 29 -3.79 -8.41 7.51
CA ARG A 29 -4.15 -9.77 7.96
C ARG A 29 -4.92 -9.75 9.28
N ARG A 30 -4.50 -8.95 10.28
CA ARG A 30 -5.23 -8.85 11.57
C ARG A 30 -6.61 -8.27 11.38
N LEU A 31 -6.74 -7.22 10.59
CA LEU A 31 -8.02 -6.59 10.28
C LEU A 31 -9.00 -7.54 9.58
N ALA A 32 -8.48 -8.39 8.68
CA ALA A 32 -9.25 -9.43 8.02
C ALA A 32 -9.67 -10.58 8.96
N GLU A 33 -8.94 -10.78 10.06
CA GLU A 33 -9.28 -11.75 11.12
C GLU A 33 -10.17 -11.15 12.24
N ASP A 34 -10.66 -9.92 12.08
CA ASP A 34 -11.37 -9.17 13.13
C ASP A 34 -10.55 -8.97 14.42
N LYS A 35 -9.21 -8.93 14.31
CA LYS A 35 -8.28 -8.76 15.43
C LYS A 35 -7.62 -7.39 15.42
N TYR A 36 -7.42 -6.82 16.61
CA TYR A 36 -6.87 -5.49 16.81
C TYR A 36 -5.50 -5.47 17.53
N ASP A 37 -5.14 -6.56 18.19
CA ASP A 37 -4.00 -6.68 19.12
C ASP A 37 -2.65 -6.16 18.61
N THR A 38 -2.21 -6.51 17.40
CA THR A 38 -0.89 -6.13 16.89
C THR A 38 -0.92 -4.94 15.93
N ILE A 39 -2.06 -4.25 15.78
CA ILE A 39 -2.18 -3.16 14.80
C ILE A 39 -1.26 -1.99 15.15
N THR A 40 -1.27 -1.54 16.41
CA THR A 40 -0.47 -0.37 16.82
C THR A 40 1.02 -0.66 16.74
N SER A 41 1.46 -1.86 17.15
CA SER A 41 2.87 -2.26 17.08
C SER A 41 3.37 -2.42 15.65
N GLN A 42 2.60 -3.08 14.77
CA GLN A 42 2.95 -3.20 13.35
C GLN A 42 2.96 -1.84 12.64
N SER A 43 2.08 -0.91 13.02
CA SER A 43 2.08 0.43 12.45
C SER A 43 3.29 1.26 12.88
N ARG A 44 3.83 1.05 14.09
CA ARG A 44 5.12 1.65 14.50
C ARG A 44 6.30 1.08 13.74
N ILE A 45 6.29 -0.23 13.44
CA ILE A 45 7.32 -0.85 12.58
C ILE A 45 7.27 -0.25 11.18
N LEU A 46 6.07 -0.09 10.62
CA LEU A 46 5.86 0.57 9.32
C LEU A 46 6.46 1.98 9.31
N LEU A 47 6.16 2.81 10.32
CA LEU A 47 6.69 4.18 10.42
C LEU A 47 8.21 4.20 10.53
N SER A 48 8.79 3.34 11.36
CA SER A 48 10.25 3.25 11.49
C SER A 48 10.91 2.85 10.17
N ALA A 49 10.32 1.92 9.42
CA ALA A 49 10.83 1.51 8.11
C ALA A 49 10.69 2.64 7.06
N LEU A 50 9.59 3.40 7.12
CA LEU A 50 9.40 4.59 6.28
C LEU A 50 10.45 5.67 6.58
N ASP A 51 10.77 5.92 7.84
CA ASP A 51 11.79 6.91 8.23
C ASP A 51 13.18 6.49 7.74
N GLN A 52 13.53 5.21 7.88
CA GLN A 52 14.77 4.65 7.35
C GLN A 52 14.83 4.78 5.82
N LEU A 53 13.75 4.46 5.13
CA LEU A 53 13.65 4.64 3.69
C LEU A 53 13.85 6.11 3.28
N LYS A 54 13.16 7.05 3.93
CA LYS A 54 13.31 8.49 3.66
C LYS A 54 14.74 8.99 3.88
N SER A 55 15.49 8.36 4.79
CA SER A 55 16.88 8.74 5.05
C SER A 55 17.87 8.32 3.95
N VAL A 56 17.52 7.34 3.12
CA VAL A 56 18.40 6.79 2.06
C VAL A 56 17.91 7.12 0.65
N VAL A 57 16.69 7.61 0.49
CA VAL A 57 16.15 8.07 -0.78
C VAL A 57 16.27 9.59 -0.86
N ASN A 58 17.12 10.11 -1.75
CA ASN A 58 17.09 11.53 -2.07
C ASN A 58 15.88 11.81 -2.98
N GLN A 59 14.85 12.45 -2.43
CA GLN A 59 13.63 12.76 -3.15
C GLN A 59 13.44 14.27 -3.27
N GLU A 60 13.42 14.78 -4.50
CA GLU A 60 13.21 16.19 -4.82
C GLU A 60 11.86 16.44 -5.53
N ASP A 61 11.18 15.36 -5.97
CA ASP A 61 9.83 15.42 -6.55
C ASP A 61 8.81 15.72 -5.43
N LEU A 62 8.16 16.88 -5.53
CA LEU A 62 7.15 17.33 -4.57
C LEU A 62 5.95 16.40 -4.47
N ASP A 63 5.54 15.73 -5.54
CA ASP A 63 4.44 14.77 -5.51
C ASP A 63 4.83 13.53 -4.70
N MET A 64 6.07 13.06 -4.87
CA MET A 64 6.61 11.92 -4.12
C MET A 64 6.75 12.26 -2.63
N ILE A 65 7.23 13.45 -2.30
CA ILE A 65 7.32 13.93 -0.92
C ILE A 65 5.92 13.94 -0.28
N GLN A 66 4.92 14.52 -0.97
CA GLN A 66 3.55 14.57 -0.46
C GLN A 66 2.95 13.17 -0.26
N ILE A 67 3.21 12.22 -1.15
CA ILE A 67 2.76 10.84 -0.99
C ILE A 67 3.38 10.20 0.27
N LEU A 68 4.70 10.35 0.46
CA LEU A 68 5.40 9.82 1.64
C LEU A 68 4.88 10.44 2.95
N GLU A 69 4.58 11.75 2.96
CA GLU A 69 3.96 12.40 4.12
C GLU A 69 2.55 11.88 4.41
N ARG A 70 1.73 11.60 3.38
CA ARG A 70 0.43 10.94 3.60
C ARG A 70 0.57 9.53 4.18
N ILE A 71 1.53 8.74 3.68
CA ILE A 71 1.82 7.40 4.24
C ILE A 71 2.20 7.53 5.71
N HIS A 72 3.10 8.46 6.04
CA HIS A 72 3.51 8.72 7.42
C HIS A 72 2.32 9.13 8.29
N GLN A 73 1.52 10.11 7.86
CA GLN A 73 0.33 10.58 8.58
C GLN A 73 -0.65 9.42 8.88
N TYR A 74 -1.02 8.62 7.89
CA TYR A 74 -1.98 7.53 8.11
C TYR A 74 -1.38 6.36 8.89
N GLY A 75 -0.07 6.12 8.77
CA GLY A 75 0.67 5.21 9.64
C GLY A 75 0.61 5.67 11.11
N GLN A 76 0.77 6.97 11.38
CA GLN A 76 0.63 7.53 12.73
C GLN A 76 -0.78 7.34 13.29
N GLN A 77 -1.82 7.62 12.49
CA GLN A 77 -3.21 7.37 12.92
C GLN A 77 -3.42 5.89 13.28
N LEU A 78 -2.87 4.94 12.52
CA LEU A 78 -2.93 3.53 12.87
C LEU A 78 -2.14 3.18 14.14
N ALA A 79 -0.95 3.77 14.32
CA ALA A 79 -0.10 3.56 15.48
C ALA A 79 -0.73 4.10 16.78
N SER A 80 -1.58 5.12 16.68
CA SER A 80 -2.38 5.70 17.77
C SER A 80 -3.85 5.25 17.76
N SER A 81 -4.20 4.27 16.94
CA SER A 81 -5.57 3.78 16.83
C SER A 81 -6.09 3.32 18.19
N SER A 82 -7.38 3.44 18.45
CA SER A 82 -8.04 2.98 19.69
C SER A 82 -9.09 1.90 19.47
N SER A 83 -9.42 1.57 18.21
CA SER A 83 -10.45 0.58 17.88
C SER A 83 -10.21 -0.05 16.51
N ILE A 84 -10.84 -1.21 16.27
CA ILE A 84 -10.77 -1.86 14.97
C ILE A 84 -11.46 -1.04 13.86
N GLN A 85 -12.54 -0.33 14.17
CA GLN A 85 -13.24 0.52 13.22
C GLN A 85 -12.37 1.70 12.80
N TYR A 86 -11.70 2.33 13.77
CA TYR A 86 -10.74 3.40 13.50
C TYR A 86 -9.56 2.88 12.68
N ALA A 87 -9.03 1.70 13.04
CA ALA A 87 -7.96 1.06 12.28
C ALA A 87 -8.36 0.77 10.82
N ARG A 88 -9.56 0.23 10.57
CA ARG A 88 -10.06 -0.05 9.21
C ARG A 88 -10.12 1.19 8.34
N LYS A 89 -10.65 2.28 8.89
CA LYS A 89 -10.72 3.57 8.20
C LYS A 89 -9.32 4.04 7.79
N HIS A 90 -8.40 4.16 8.74
CA HIS A 90 -7.06 4.69 8.47
C HIS A 90 -6.18 3.73 7.65
N TYR A 91 -6.42 2.42 7.75
CA TYR A 91 -5.81 1.42 6.86
C TYR A 91 -6.23 1.63 5.40
N GLY A 92 -7.49 2.02 5.14
CA GLY A 92 -7.93 2.33 3.78
C GLY A 92 -7.25 3.57 3.20
N PHE A 93 -7.08 4.63 4.00
CA PHE A 93 -6.33 5.82 3.58
C PHE A 93 -4.84 5.52 3.34
N LEU A 94 -4.24 4.72 4.22
CA LEU A 94 -2.86 4.25 4.05
C LEU A 94 -2.72 3.40 2.78
N SER A 95 -3.65 2.47 2.55
CA SER A 95 -3.65 1.59 1.37
C SER A 95 -3.69 2.38 0.07
N HIS A 96 -4.50 3.44 0.02
CA HIS A 96 -4.55 4.32 -1.13
C HIS A 96 -3.23 5.07 -1.35
N SER A 97 -2.66 5.65 -0.28
CA SER A 97 -1.38 6.38 -0.36
C SER A 97 -0.21 5.46 -0.76
N LEU A 98 -0.22 4.22 -0.28
CA LEU A 98 0.75 3.20 -0.69
C LEU A 98 0.60 2.83 -2.15
N LEU A 99 -0.62 2.68 -2.66
CA LEU A 99 -0.83 2.41 -4.08
C LEU A 99 -0.26 3.53 -4.96
N ASP A 100 -0.53 4.80 -4.61
CA ASP A 100 0.02 5.96 -5.32
C ASP A 100 1.55 5.91 -5.37
N TRP A 101 2.17 5.55 -4.25
CA TRP A 101 3.63 5.45 -4.15
C TRP A 101 4.19 4.29 -4.96
N LEU A 102 3.60 3.10 -4.84
CA LEU A 102 4.08 1.89 -5.51
C LEU A 102 3.99 2.01 -7.03
N HIS A 103 3.04 2.77 -7.57
CA HIS A 103 2.97 3.07 -9.01
C HIS A 103 4.15 3.92 -9.53
N LYS A 104 4.90 4.56 -8.63
CA LYS A 104 6.07 5.39 -8.99
C LYS A 104 7.39 4.62 -8.96
N LEU A 105 7.36 3.38 -8.44
CA LEU A 105 8.56 2.57 -8.21
C LEU A 105 8.67 1.44 -9.23
N ALA A 106 9.90 1.06 -9.55
CA ALA A 106 10.17 -0.26 -10.10
C ALA A 106 10.12 -1.30 -8.96
N LEU A 107 9.00 -2.02 -8.83
CA LEU A 107 8.80 -2.94 -7.72
C LEU A 107 9.57 -4.24 -7.89
N PRO A 108 10.40 -4.69 -6.93
CA PRO A 108 11.09 -5.97 -7.00
C PRO A 108 10.21 -7.15 -6.54
N VAL A 109 8.98 -6.88 -6.11
CA VAL A 109 8.07 -7.86 -5.49
C VAL A 109 6.70 -7.83 -6.16
N LYS A 110 6.06 -9.00 -6.19
CA LYS A 110 4.68 -9.14 -6.65
C LYS A 110 3.71 -8.81 -5.53
N ILE A 111 2.83 -7.85 -5.77
CA ILE A 111 1.79 -7.43 -4.83
C ILE A 111 0.43 -7.64 -5.48
N TYR A 112 -0.52 -8.17 -4.72
CA TYR A 112 -1.91 -8.34 -5.16
C TYR A 112 -2.75 -7.21 -4.60
N GLY A 113 -3.45 -6.50 -5.48
CA GLY A 113 -4.37 -5.44 -5.12
C GLY A 113 -5.82 -5.84 -5.32
N PHE A 114 -6.69 -5.30 -4.48
CA PHE A 114 -8.12 -5.56 -4.50
C PHE A 114 -8.90 -4.28 -4.17
N VAL A 115 -10.12 -4.17 -4.68
CA VAL A 115 -11.01 -3.03 -4.44
C VAL A 115 -12.32 -3.53 -3.84
N CYS A 116 -12.85 -2.83 -2.83
CA CYS A 116 -14.11 -3.15 -2.17
C CYS A 116 -15.16 -2.05 -2.39
N GLY A 117 -15.91 -2.15 -3.49
CA GLY A 117 -16.96 -1.21 -3.92
C GLY A 117 -17.96 -0.69 -2.86
N MET A 118 -18.05 -1.35 -1.70
CA MET A 118 -19.04 -1.12 -0.65
C MET A 118 -18.46 -0.50 0.63
N ALA A 119 -17.14 -0.37 0.79
CA ALA A 119 -16.55 0.14 2.02
C ALA A 119 -16.74 1.68 2.12
N PRO A 120 -17.64 2.19 2.98
CA PRO A 120 -18.13 3.56 2.88
C PRO A 120 -17.20 4.60 3.51
N HIS A 121 -16.22 4.16 4.30
CA HIS A 121 -15.35 5.03 5.11
C HIS A 121 -13.92 5.12 4.59
N VAL A 122 -13.67 4.64 3.38
CA VAL A 122 -12.33 4.53 2.80
C VAL A 122 -12.30 5.13 1.39
N PRO A 123 -11.19 5.78 0.99
CA PRO A 123 -11.07 6.42 -0.32
C PRO A 123 -11.13 5.40 -1.47
N GLN A 124 -11.45 5.89 -2.69
CA GLN A 124 -11.49 5.13 -3.94
C GLN A 124 -12.22 3.77 -3.84
N LYS A 125 -13.33 3.74 -3.10
CA LYS A 125 -14.10 2.51 -2.85
C LYS A 125 -13.25 1.38 -2.23
N GLY A 126 -12.31 1.69 -1.33
CA GLY A 126 -11.64 0.70 -0.49
C GLY A 126 -10.66 -0.21 -1.21
N VAL A 127 -9.59 0.37 -1.76
CA VAL A 127 -8.45 -0.41 -2.26
C VAL A 127 -7.60 -0.97 -1.12
N TRP A 128 -7.13 -2.21 -1.21
CA TRP A 128 -6.09 -2.74 -0.31
C TRP A 128 -5.09 -3.62 -1.07
N LEU A 129 -3.93 -3.84 -0.47
CA LEU A 129 -2.85 -4.65 -1.02
C LEU A 129 -2.54 -5.82 -0.08
N GLN A 130 -2.06 -6.94 -0.64
CA GLN A 130 -1.64 -8.13 0.11
C GLN A 130 -0.54 -8.89 -0.64
N SER A 131 0.26 -9.66 0.10
CA SER A 131 1.36 -10.47 -0.44
C SER A 131 0.92 -11.80 -1.07
N ALA A 132 -0.32 -12.23 -0.85
CA ALA A 132 -0.86 -13.49 -1.36
C ALA A 132 -2.02 -13.25 -2.34
N ALA A 133 -2.31 -14.21 -3.21
CA ALA A 133 -3.45 -14.13 -4.14
C ALA A 133 -4.80 -14.42 -3.47
N GLU A 134 -4.81 -15.17 -2.35
CA GLU A 134 -6.04 -15.51 -1.63
C GLU A 134 -6.62 -14.27 -0.93
N VAL A 135 -7.75 -13.78 -1.43
CA VAL A 135 -8.44 -12.57 -0.93
C VAL A 135 -8.74 -12.67 0.56
N ARG A 136 -8.34 -11.63 1.30
CA ARG A 136 -8.72 -11.41 2.70
C ARG A 136 -9.07 -9.95 2.92
N ASN A 137 -10.35 -9.63 2.94
CA ASN A 137 -10.87 -8.28 3.03
C ASN A 137 -10.66 -7.67 4.44
N PRO A 138 -9.79 -6.66 4.61
CA PRO A 138 -9.50 -6.07 5.91
C PRO A 138 -10.63 -5.15 6.42
N TYR A 139 -11.51 -4.67 5.53
CA TYR A 139 -12.55 -3.70 5.85
C TYR A 139 -13.77 -4.34 6.51
N PHE A 140 -14.08 -5.58 6.14
CA PHE A 140 -15.26 -6.30 6.62
C PHE A 140 -14.93 -7.54 7.46
N GLY A 141 -13.66 -7.94 7.53
CA GLY A 141 -13.24 -9.07 8.35
C GLY A 141 -13.90 -10.38 7.92
N SER A 142 -14.19 -11.25 8.89
CA SER A 142 -14.82 -12.55 8.69
C SER A 142 -16.18 -12.47 7.98
N THR A 143 -16.93 -11.38 8.18
CA THR A 143 -18.28 -11.18 7.60
C THR A 143 -18.28 -11.18 6.08
N MET A 144 -17.26 -10.58 5.45
CA MET A 144 -17.15 -10.52 3.98
C MET A 144 -15.72 -10.78 3.52
N LEU A 145 -15.06 -11.78 4.13
CA LEU A 145 -13.63 -12.02 3.99
C LEU A 145 -13.16 -12.14 2.53
N LYS A 146 -13.99 -12.72 1.67
CA LYS A 146 -13.68 -12.95 0.25
C LYS A 146 -14.33 -11.94 -0.70
N CYS A 147 -14.95 -10.87 -0.18
CA CYS A 147 -15.66 -9.89 -1.01
C CYS A 147 -14.69 -8.85 -1.59
N TYR A 148 -14.70 -8.72 -2.91
CA TYR A 148 -14.01 -7.68 -3.68
C TYR A 148 -14.82 -7.42 -4.96
N SER A 149 -14.71 -6.22 -5.51
CA SER A 149 -15.29 -5.86 -6.80
C SER A 149 -14.28 -5.92 -7.95
N GLN A 150 -13.00 -5.69 -7.67
CA GLN A 150 -11.92 -5.71 -8.67
C GLN A 150 -10.63 -6.23 -8.03
N THR A 151 -9.73 -6.76 -8.85
CA THR A 151 -8.39 -7.19 -8.46
C THR A 151 -7.37 -6.79 -9.53
N PHE A 152 -6.14 -6.56 -9.10
CA PHE A 152 -5.01 -6.23 -9.97
C PHE A 152 -3.71 -6.78 -9.36
N LYS A 153 -2.64 -6.79 -10.15
CA LYS A 153 -1.30 -7.15 -9.70
C LYS A 153 -0.38 -5.96 -9.93
N LEU A 154 0.47 -5.69 -8.95
CA LEU A 154 1.63 -4.82 -9.12
C LEU A 154 2.84 -5.75 -9.20
N GLU A 155 3.46 -5.78 -10.37
CA GLU A 155 4.70 -6.50 -10.65
C GLU A 155 5.60 -5.55 -11.44
N THR A 156 6.91 -5.80 -11.46
CA THR A 156 7.84 -4.99 -12.26
C THR A 156 7.31 -4.95 -13.69
N SER A 157 6.78 -3.80 -14.11
CA SER A 157 6.59 -3.55 -15.53
C SER A 157 7.98 -3.44 -16.12
N SER A 158 8.53 -4.55 -16.62
CA SER A 158 9.36 -4.44 -17.81
C SER A 158 8.54 -3.61 -18.78
N LEU A 159 9.07 -2.43 -19.11
CA LEU A 159 8.58 -1.49 -20.12
C LEU A 159 7.50 -2.12 -20.99
N MET A 160 6.27 -1.61 -20.92
CA MET A 160 5.34 -1.85 -22.00
C MET A 160 6.02 -1.36 -23.28
N THR A 161 6.61 -2.27 -24.04
CA THR A 161 6.81 -2.10 -25.47
C THR A 161 5.42 -2.05 -26.08
N GLN A 162 4.78 -0.89 -26.04
CA GLN A 162 3.85 -0.54 -27.11
C GLN A 162 4.70 -0.23 -28.33
N GLY A 163 5.10 -1.30 -29.02
CA GLY A 163 5.44 -1.21 -30.42
C GLY A 163 4.20 -0.71 -31.14
N GLY A 164 4.30 0.48 -31.71
CA GLY A 164 3.32 0.93 -32.69
C GLY A 164 3.32 -0.03 -33.86
N SER A 165 2.13 -0.41 -34.31
CA SER A 165 1.90 -0.70 -35.72
C SER A 165 0.59 -0.02 -36.08
N ASN A 166 0.75 1.17 -36.66
CA ASN A 166 -0.20 1.69 -37.62
C ASN A 166 -0.21 0.73 -38.83
N ASP A 167 -1.34 0.75 -39.54
CA ASP A 167 -1.56 0.23 -40.89
C ASP A 167 -1.89 -1.27 -41.00
N GLN A 168 -3.19 -1.56 -41.14
CA GLN A 168 -3.77 -1.80 -42.47
C GLN A 168 -5.26 -1.45 -42.51
#